data_AF-A0A8S2WLL0-F1
#
_entry.id   AF-A0A8S2WLL0-F1
#
_cell.length_a   1.000
_cell.length_b   1.000
_cell.length_c   1.000
_cell.angle_alpha   90.00
_cell.angle_beta   90.00
_cell.angle_gamma   90.00
#
_symmetry.space_group_name_H-M   'P 1'
#
loop_
_entity.id
_entity.type
_entity.pdbx_description
1 polymer ?
#
loop_
_entity_poly.entity_id
_entity_poly.type
_entity_poly.pdbx_seq_one_letter_code
_entity_poly.pdbx_strand_id
1 'polypeptide(L)'
;KDVCLKPYQFSCWNLGDANRQKLLNLQIDDKSYLKIRKIAEQVLNGALPDNTKGSIHYHANTIKPDWKKGKAPVVTIGNHLFYNDID
;
A
#
# COMPACT_ATOMS: atom_id res chain seq x y z
N LYS A 1 -11.17 -5.33 8.56
CA LYS A 1 -11.38 -3.93 8.10
C LYS A 1 -10.38 -2.96 8.73
N ASP A 2 -9.55 -3.47 9.63
CA ASP A 2 -8.88 -2.72 10.70
C ASP A 2 -7.55 -2.10 10.25
N VAL A 3 -7.13 -2.39 9.02
CA VAL A 3 -5.96 -1.79 8.37
C VAL A 3 -6.41 -0.95 7.19
N CYS A 4 -7.11 -1.55 6.22
CA CYS A 4 -7.46 -0.86 4.96
C CYS A 4 -8.28 0.42 5.14
N LEU A 5 -9.15 0.49 6.14
CA LEU A 5 -10.02 1.65 6.37
C LEU A 5 -9.54 2.56 7.51
N LYS A 6 -8.34 2.33 8.07
CA LYS A 6 -7.79 3.26 9.06
C LYS A 6 -7.56 4.64 8.41
N PRO A 7 -7.89 5.74 9.10
CA PRO A 7 -7.63 7.08 8.60
C PRO A 7 -6.18 7.22 8.14
N TYR A 8 -5.99 7.79 6.94
CA TYR A 8 -4.69 8.07 6.34
C TYR A 8 -3.79 6.85 6.04
N GLN A 9 -4.26 5.61 6.26
CA GLN A 9 -3.48 4.40 5.92
C GLN A 9 -3.32 4.23 4.41
N PHE A 10 -4.43 4.39 3.66
CA PHE A 10 -4.43 4.36 2.20
C PHE A 10 -5.17 5.59 1.68
N SER A 11 -4.46 6.46 0.95
CA SER A 11 -5.00 7.77 0.55
C SER A 11 -6.25 7.68 -0.30
N CYS A 12 -6.40 6.60 -1.07
CA CYS A 12 -7.56 6.34 -1.91
C CYS A 12 -8.89 6.24 -1.13
N TRP A 13 -8.86 6.13 0.20
CA TRP A 13 -10.06 6.21 1.04
C TRP A 13 -10.32 7.60 1.61
N ASN A 14 -9.34 8.51 1.56
CA ASN A 14 -9.49 9.87 2.06
C ASN A 14 -10.55 10.64 1.27
N LEU A 15 -11.28 11.52 1.97
CA LEU A 15 -12.21 12.45 1.31
C LEU A 15 -11.44 13.37 0.36
N GLY A 16 -11.93 13.49 -0.88
CA GLY A 16 -11.32 14.34 -1.91
C GLY A 16 -10.17 13.69 -2.71
N ASP A 17 -9.71 12.47 -2.38
CA ASP A 17 -8.72 11.78 -3.21
C ASP A 17 -9.36 11.33 -4.53
N ALA A 18 -8.73 11.69 -5.66
CA ALA A 18 -9.25 11.42 -7.00
C ALA A 18 -9.41 9.92 -7.30
N ASN A 19 -8.70 9.04 -6.59
CA ASN A 19 -8.82 7.59 -6.75
C ASN A 19 -9.99 7.01 -5.95
N ARG A 20 -10.53 7.75 -4.99
CA ARG A 20 -11.64 7.28 -4.16
C ARG A 20 -12.86 6.91 -4.99
N GLN A 21 -13.25 7.78 -5.92
CA GLN A 21 -14.40 7.52 -6.78
C GLN A 21 -14.15 6.34 -7.73
N LYS A 22 -12.91 6.16 -8.20
CA LYS A 22 -12.52 5.03 -9.05
C LYS A 22 -12.71 3.71 -8.31
N LEU A 23 -12.32 3.65 -7.03
CA LEU A 23 -12.52 2.45 -6.21
C LEU A 23 -13.99 2.18 -5.90
N LEU A 24 -14.79 3.22 -5.63
CA LEU A 24 -16.23 3.07 -5.39
C LEU A 24 -16.98 2.54 -6.62
N ASN A 25 -16.53 2.91 -7.82
CA ASN A 25 -17.17 2.52 -9.08
C ASN A 25 -16.57 1.26 -9.69
N LEU A 26 -15.56 0.65 -9.06
CA LEU A 26 -14.83 -0.49 -9.63
C LEU A 26 -15.75 -1.72 -9.69
N GLN A 27 -15.89 -2.29 -10.89
CA GLN A 27 -16.72 -3.48 -11.13
C GLN A 27 -15.89 -4.75 -11.01
N ILE A 28 -16.54 -5.85 -10.62
CA ILE A 28 -15.86 -7.14 -10.38
C ILE A 28 -15.35 -7.80 -11.66
N ASP A 29 -15.96 -7.49 -12.80
CA ASP A 29 -15.58 -7.93 -14.14
C ASP A 29 -14.59 -6.99 -14.83
N ASP A 30 -14.22 -5.86 -14.19
CA ASP A 30 -13.19 -4.97 -14.69
C ASP A 30 -11.85 -5.71 -14.79
N LYS A 31 -11.19 -5.60 -15.95
CA LYS A 31 -9.92 -6.30 -16.22
C LYS A 31 -8.83 -5.95 -15.21
N SER A 32 -8.82 -4.70 -14.73
CA SER A 32 -7.88 -4.22 -13.70
C SER A 32 -8.21 -4.84 -12.35
N TYR A 33 -9.49 -4.92 -11.99
CA TYR A 33 -9.92 -5.61 -10.77
C TYR A 33 -9.50 -7.08 -10.78
N LEU A 34 -9.77 -7.80 -11.87
CA LEU A 34 -9.39 -9.21 -12.02
C LEU A 34 -7.87 -9.41 -11.90
N LYS A 35 -7.08 -8.51 -12.50
CA LYS A 35 -5.61 -8.54 -12.39
C LYS A 35 -5.14 -8.31 -10.95
N ILE A 36 -5.70 -7.31 -10.26
CA ILE A 36 -5.37 -7.00 -8.86
C ILE A 36 -5.73 -8.17 -7.96
N ARG A 37 -6.94 -8.74 -8.12
CA ARG A 37 -7.40 -9.90 -7.35
C ARG A 37 -6.45 -11.09 -7.51
N LYS A 38 -6.05 -11.41 -8.74
CA LYS A 38 -5.10 -12.50 -9.01
C LYS A 38 -3.75 -12.29 -8.33
N ILE A 39 -3.25 -11.05 -8.26
CA ILE A 39 -1.99 -10.74 -7.55
C ILE A 39 -2.19 -10.93 -6.04
N ALA A 40 -3.28 -10.39 -5.48
CA ALA A 40 -3.57 -10.51 -4.06
C ALA A 40 -3.68 -11.97 -3.62
N GLU A 41 -4.35 -12.82 -4.39
CA GLU A 41 -4.45 -14.26 -4.14
C GLU A 41 -3.09 -14.97 -4.15
N GLN A 42 -2.20 -14.62 -5.10
CA GLN A 42 -0.87 -15.19 -5.12
C GLN A 42 -0.04 -14.77 -3.90
N VAL A 43 -0.17 -13.52 -3.43
CA VAL A 43 0.48 -13.08 -2.19
C VAL A 43 -0.05 -13.85 -0.98
N LEU A 44 -1.37 -13.97 -0.85
CA LEU A 44 -2.01 -14.67 0.28
C LEU A 44 -1.65 -16.17 0.32
N ASN A 45 -1.50 -16.80 -0.84
CA ASN A 45 -1.11 -18.20 -0.96
C ASN A 45 0.41 -18.42 -0.84
N GLY A 46 1.20 -17.37 -0.59
CA GLY A 46 2.66 -17.46 -0.52
C GLY A 46 3.34 -17.78 -1.85
N ALA A 47 2.64 -17.62 -2.97
CA ALA A 47 3.15 -17.89 -4.31
C ALA A 47 4.07 -16.77 -4.85
N LEU A 48 4.01 -15.58 -4.25
CA LEU A 48 4.95 -14.48 -4.52
C LEU A 48 5.85 -14.25 -3.30
N PRO A 49 7.15 -14.00 -3.50
CA PRO A 49 8.05 -13.66 -2.41
C PRO A 49 7.71 -12.28 -1.82
N ASP A 50 8.00 -12.08 -0.54
CA ASP A 50 7.97 -10.75 0.06
C ASP A 50 9.20 -9.93 -0.35
N ASN A 51 8.96 -8.95 -1.21
CA ASN A 51 10.00 -8.03 -1.67
C ASN A 51 10.25 -6.88 -0.70
N THR A 52 9.39 -6.70 0.31
CA THR A 52 9.43 -5.56 1.25
C THR A 52 10.35 -5.79 2.45
N LYS A 53 11.00 -6.97 2.56
CA LYS A 53 11.88 -7.33 3.69
C LYS A 53 11.15 -7.30 5.04
N GLY A 54 9.89 -7.73 5.07
CA GLY A 54 9.04 -7.79 6.26
C GLY A 54 8.52 -6.43 6.72
N SER A 55 8.56 -5.39 5.88
CA SER A 55 8.14 -4.05 6.28
C SER A 55 6.64 -3.93 6.44
N ILE A 56 6.24 -3.33 7.57
CA ILE A 56 4.84 -2.97 7.86
C ILE A 56 4.59 -1.45 7.75
N HIS A 57 5.65 -0.66 7.54
CA HIS A 57 5.58 0.78 7.33
C HIS A 57 6.20 1.15 5.99
N TYR A 58 5.53 2.04 5.26
CA TYR A 58 6.06 2.60 4.02
C TYR A 58 5.48 3.99 3.76
N HIS A 59 6.16 4.76 2.92
CA HIS A 59 5.58 5.99 2.38
C HIS A 59 6.06 6.22 0.94
N ALA A 60 5.28 6.99 0.18
CA ALA A 60 5.74 7.47 -1.13
C ALA A 60 6.87 8.49 -0.94
N ASN A 61 7.87 8.47 -1.83
CA ASN A 61 9.07 9.32 -1.75
C ASN A 61 8.75 10.83 -1.75
N THR A 62 7.58 11.21 -2.27
CA THR A 62 7.09 12.60 -2.28
C THR A 62 6.54 13.07 -0.93
N ILE A 63 6.35 12.16 0.04
CA ILE A 63 5.79 12.44 1.36
C ILE A 63 6.89 12.31 2.42
N LYS A 64 6.84 13.16 3.44
CA LYS A 64 7.80 13.15 4.56
C LYS A 64 7.04 13.06 5.88
N PRO A 65 6.64 11.85 6.31
CA PRO A 65 5.94 11.69 7.58
C PRO A 65 6.88 11.92 8.77
N ASP A 66 6.35 12.37 9.91
CA ASP A 66 7.18 12.65 11.09
C ASP A 66 7.83 11.38 11.65
N TRP A 67 7.14 10.25 11.58
CA TRP A 67 7.63 8.97 12.11
C TRP A 67 8.92 8.48 11.43
N LYS A 68 9.24 8.93 10.20
CA LYS A 68 10.49 8.55 9.53
C LYS A 68 11.71 9.36 9.96
N LYS A 69 11.54 10.36 10.84
CA LYS A 69 12.63 11.25 11.23
C LYS A 69 13.73 10.45 11.94
N GLY A 70 14.94 10.49 11.38
CA GLY A 70 16.07 9.73 11.91
C GLY A 70 16.06 8.23 11.60
N LYS A 71 15.12 7.76 10.79
CA LYS A 71 14.97 6.34 10.38
C LYS A 71 15.36 6.18 8.91
N ALA A 72 16.00 5.06 8.58
CA ALA A 72 16.45 4.76 7.22
C ALA A 72 15.59 3.62 6.63
N PRO A 73 15.16 3.71 5.36
CA PRO A 73 14.41 2.62 4.74
C PRO A 73 15.27 1.38 4.59
N VAL A 74 14.68 0.20 4.77
CA VAL A 74 15.35 -1.10 4.55
C VAL A 74 15.36 -1.48 3.07
N VAL A 75 14.38 -1.01 2.30
CA VAL A 75 14.33 -1.19 0.84
C VAL A 75 13.51 -0.07 0.19
N THR A 76 13.86 0.27 -1.05
CA THR A 76 13.09 1.18 -1.91
C THR A 76 12.62 0.40 -3.13
N ILE A 77 11.31 0.43 -3.42
CA ILE A 77 10.71 -0.24 -4.58
C ILE A 77 9.91 0.79 -5.36
N GLY A 78 10.38 1.13 -6.57
CA GLY A 78 9.84 2.24 -7.34
C GLY A 78 9.89 3.54 -6.52
N ASN A 79 8.72 4.17 -6.35
CA ASN A 79 8.58 5.42 -5.60
C ASN A 79 8.24 5.22 -4.11
N HIS A 80 8.34 4.01 -3.56
CA HIS A 80 7.99 3.72 -2.16
C HIS A 80 9.23 3.32 -1.35
N LEU A 81 9.34 3.88 -0.15
CA LEU A 81 10.38 3.60 0.83
C LEU A 81 9.76 2.78 1.96
N PHE A 82 10.38 1.67 2.32
CA PHE A 82 9.88 0.69 3.29
C PHE A 82 10.76 0.64 4.54
N TYR A 83 10.16 0.49 5.72
CA TYR A 83 10.80 0.62 7.03
C TYR A 83 10.41 -0.51 7.99
N ASN A 84 11.35 -0.94 8.83
CA ASN A 84 11.17 -1.97 9.86
C ASN A 84 11.33 -1.45 11.29
N ASP A 85 11.74 -0.19 11.47
CA ASP A 85 12.18 0.40 12.73
C ASP A 85 11.25 1.54 13.22
N ILE A 86 9.94 1.38 12.97
CA ILE A 86 8.90 2.34 13.32
C ILE A 86 8.02 1.73 14.43
N ASP A 87 7.88 2.48 15.52
CA ASP A 87 7.09 2.13 16.71
C ASP A 87 5.68 2.75 16.68
#